data_AF-A0A2N2JR18-F1
#
_entry.id   AF-A0A2N2JR18-F1
#
_cell.length_a   1.000
_cell.length_b   1.000
_cell.length_c   1.000
_cell.angle_alpha   90.00
_cell.angle_beta   90.00
_cell.angle_gamma   90.00
#
_symmetry.space_group_name_H-M   'P 1'
#
loop_
_entity.id
_entity.type
_entity.pdbx_description
1 polymer ?
#
loop_
_entity_poly.entity_id
_entity_poly.type
_entity_poly.pdbx_seq_one_letter_code
_entity_poly.pdbx_strand_id
1 'polypeptide(L)'
;QSGLTFVYSQGFHPLPKISFAFATAVGMESHGEYADIQIRNSLSGAMPIGKMNAFLPEGMAVKSLREIPPYRPSLSEEIRGFQYDLCLPEAVGPDRDAAIAGKLEQFLASATFTITRTAKEKTVVKDIRPLVMDVRLDPKQRRIELRVACKPSGLVRPADILNKVCSFDEDTARGVRIIKKETFFR
;
A
#
# COMPACT_ATOMS: atom_id res chain seq x y z
N GLN A 1 30.53 2.17 5.70
CA GLN A 1 29.47 2.18 6.74
C GLN A 1 28.66 3.47 6.61
N SER A 2 27.33 3.41 6.73
CA SER A 2 26.40 4.55 6.57
C SER A 2 26.36 5.53 7.77
N GLY A 3 27.20 5.33 8.79
CA GLY A 3 27.26 6.19 10.00
C GLY A 3 26.02 6.15 10.89
N LEU A 4 25.02 5.32 10.58
CA LEU A 4 23.89 5.05 11.44
C LEU A 4 24.19 3.83 12.32
N THR A 5 23.92 3.96 13.63
CA THR A 5 24.01 2.85 14.56
C THR A 5 22.61 2.37 14.91
N PHE A 6 22.15 1.31 14.26
CA PHE A 6 20.81 0.77 14.47
C PHE A 6 20.65 0.16 15.87
N VAL A 7 19.43 0.26 16.40
CA VAL A 7 18.98 -0.57 17.52
C VAL A 7 18.48 -1.89 16.94
N TYR A 8 18.80 -3.00 17.60
CA TYR A 8 18.43 -4.35 17.14
C TYR A 8 17.36 -4.96 18.06
N SER A 9 16.59 -5.90 17.52
CA SER A 9 15.69 -6.75 18.31
C SER A 9 16.46 -7.64 19.29
N GLN A 10 15.83 -8.05 20.39
CA GLN A 10 16.40 -8.99 21.34
C GLN A 10 15.84 -10.38 21.06
N GLY A 11 16.62 -11.22 20.37
CA GLY A 11 16.25 -12.58 20.00
C GLY A 11 17.44 -13.32 19.38
N PHE A 12 17.26 -14.61 19.04
CA PHE A 12 18.34 -15.46 18.52
C PHE A 12 18.95 -14.99 17.19
N HIS A 13 18.21 -14.15 16.43
CA HIS A 13 18.70 -13.46 15.23
C HIS A 13 18.30 -11.98 15.30
N PRO A 14 19.14 -11.12 15.90
CA PRO A 14 18.84 -9.71 16.06
C PRO A 14 18.75 -9.01 14.70
N LEU A 15 17.61 -8.39 14.41
CA LEU A 15 17.40 -7.59 13.20
C LEU A 15 17.32 -6.11 13.58
N PRO A 16 17.75 -5.19 12.71
CA PRO A 16 17.53 -3.75 12.90
C PRO A 16 16.04 -3.48 13.14
N LYS A 17 15.74 -2.64 14.13
CA LYS A 17 14.37 -2.21 14.43
C LYS A 17 13.92 -1.17 13.40
N ILE A 18 13.37 -1.69 12.32
CA ILE A 18 12.72 -0.95 11.24
C ILE A 18 11.29 -1.45 11.16
N SER A 19 10.31 -0.55 11.23
CA SER A 19 8.90 -0.88 11.19
C SER A 19 8.19 -0.08 10.11
N PHE A 20 7.59 -0.77 9.15
CA PHE A 20 6.71 -0.16 8.16
C PHE A 20 5.27 -0.29 8.63
N ALA A 21 4.52 0.83 8.68
CA ALA A 21 3.12 0.79 9.10
C ALA A 21 2.24 -0.06 8.16
N PHE A 22 2.46 0.09 6.86
CA PHE A 22 1.76 -0.66 5.81
C PHE A 22 2.76 -1.04 4.72
N ALA A 23 3.53 -2.10 4.99
CA ALA A 23 4.48 -2.64 4.02
C ALA A 23 3.76 -3.00 2.71
N THR A 24 4.30 -2.52 1.59
CA THR A 24 3.80 -2.85 0.26
C THR A 24 4.01 -4.33 -0.03
N ALA A 25 2.99 -4.99 -0.58
CA ALA A 25 3.04 -6.42 -0.85
C ALA A 25 3.99 -6.75 -2.00
N VAL A 26 4.50 -7.98 -2.03
CA VAL A 26 5.33 -8.48 -3.13
C VAL A 26 4.57 -8.36 -4.46
N GLY A 27 5.26 -7.90 -5.50
CA GLY A 27 4.68 -7.66 -6.83
C GLY A 27 3.97 -6.32 -6.98
N MET A 28 3.93 -5.48 -5.94
CA MET A 28 3.42 -4.12 -6.01
C MET A 28 4.57 -3.11 -6.04
N GLU A 29 4.36 -2.02 -6.79
CA GLU A 29 5.23 -0.86 -6.78
C GLU A 29 4.72 0.19 -5.78
N SER A 30 5.62 1.06 -5.35
CA SER A 30 5.26 2.19 -4.50
C SER A 30 6.13 3.39 -4.79
N HIS A 31 5.51 4.56 -4.86
CA HIS A 31 6.19 5.85 -5.00
C HIS A 31 6.75 6.36 -3.67
N GLY A 32 6.28 5.83 -2.54
CA GLY A 32 6.68 6.29 -1.22
C GLY A 32 6.27 5.35 -0.10
N GLU A 33 7.24 5.04 0.77
CA GLU A 33 7.05 4.26 1.98
C GLU A 33 7.47 5.05 3.21
N TYR A 34 6.81 4.77 4.33
CA TYR A 34 7.09 5.37 5.62
C TYR A 34 7.48 4.27 6.59
N ALA A 35 8.61 4.47 7.28
CA ALA A 35 9.13 3.54 8.25
C ALA A 35 9.63 4.27 9.49
N ASP A 36 9.34 3.70 10.65
CA ASP A 36 9.95 4.06 11.92
C ASP A 36 11.25 3.27 12.06
N ILE A 37 12.35 3.98 12.31
CA ILE A 37 13.68 3.40 12.44
C ILE A 37 14.25 3.80 13.79
N GLN A 38 14.69 2.81 14.57
CA GLN A 38 15.37 3.08 15.84
C GLN A 38 16.89 3.09 15.66
N ILE A 39 17.51 4.21 16.01
CA ILE A 39 18.97 4.42 15.97
C ILE A 39 19.46 4.89 17.34
N ARG A 40 20.75 4.63 17.65
CA ARG A 40 21.39 5.06 18.91
C ARG A 40 21.92 6.49 18.85
N ASN A 41 22.32 6.95 17.67
CA ASN A 41 22.87 8.30 17.46
C ASN A 41 21.76 9.29 17.06
N SER A 42 21.85 10.55 17.50
CA SER A 42 20.91 11.61 17.07
C SER A 42 21.05 11.91 15.58
N LEU A 43 19.94 12.32 14.95
CA LEU A 43 19.96 12.75 13.55
C LEU A 43 20.75 14.05 13.33
N SER A 44 20.93 14.86 14.38
CA SER A 44 21.78 16.07 14.36
C SER A 44 23.26 15.78 14.06
N GLY A 45 23.74 14.58 14.42
CA GLY A 45 25.06 14.05 14.07
C GLY A 45 25.01 12.96 12.99
N ALA A 46 23.84 12.70 12.41
CA ALA A 46 23.67 11.64 11.42
C ALA A 46 24.14 12.07 10.03
N MET A 47 24.51 11.05 9.27
CA MET A 47 25.05 11.17 7.93
C MET A 47 24.02 11.79 6.96
N PRO A 48 24.41 12.71 6.05
CA PRO A 48 23.50 13.29 5.08
C PRO A 48 22.78 12.22 4.25
N ILE A 49 21.50 12.46 3.90
CA ILE A 49 20.67 11.58 3.04
C ILE A 49 21.43 11.07 1.81
N GLY A 50 22.25 11.93 1.19
CA GLY A 50 23.06 11.56 0.02
C GLY A 50 24.00 10.37 0.27
N LYS A 51 24.65 10.28 1.44
CA LYS A 51 25.53 9.15 1.74
C LYS A 51 24.75 7.87 2.04
N MET A 52 23.55 7.95 2.62
CA MET A 52 22.68 6.77 2.78
C MET A 52 22.24 6.24 1.43
N ASN A 53 21.81 7.12 0.54
CA ASN A 53 21.37 6.76 -0.81
C ASN A 53 22.48 6.10 -1.64
N ALA A 54 23.75 6.40 -1.37
CA ALA A 54 24.88 5.72 -2.03
C ALA A 54 25.01 4.22 -1.68
N PHE A 55 24.35 3.75 -0.61
CA PHE A 55 24.32 2.34 -0.21
C PHE A 55 22.97 1.65 -0.51
N LEU A 56 22.03 2.36 -1.12
CA LEU A 56 20.73 1.79 -1.48
C LEU A 56 20.76 1.22 -2.92
N PRO A 57 19.98 0.16 -3.20
CA PRO A 57 19.85 -0.34 -4.55
C PRO A 57 19.21 0.70 -5.47
N GLU A 58 19.42 0.53 -6.77
CA GLU A 58 18.73 1.31 -7.79
C GLU A 58 17.20 1.24 -7.59
N GLY A 59 16.53 2.37 -7.85
CA GLY A 59 15.09 2.50 -7.64
C GLY A 59 14.67 2.81 -6.19
N MET A 60 15.59 2.79 -5.22
CA MET A 60 15.31 3.15 -3.83
C MET A 60 16.12 4.38 -3.39
N ALA A 61 15.43 5.33 -2.74
CA ALA A 61 16.09 6.48 -2.14
C ALA A 61 15.33 6.95 -0.89
N VAL A 62 16.07 7.23 0.17
CA VAL A 62 15.59 8.03 1.29
C VAL A 62 15.34 9.45 0.78
N LYS A 63 14.10 9.91 0.90
CA LYS A 63 13.68 11.27 0.48
C LYS A 63 13.71 12.27 1.63
N SER A 64 13.41 11.81 2.84
CA SER A 64 13.39 12.65 4.04
C SER A 64 13.62 11.80 5.28
N LEU A 65 14.21 12.41 6.30
CA LEU A 65 14.32 11.86 7.64
C LEU A 65 13.88 12.91 8.65
N ARG A 66 13.24 12.46 9.72
CA ARG A 66 12.82 13.34 10.82
C ARG A 66 12.98 12.57 12.13
N GLU A 67 13.63 13.19 13.11
CA GLU A 67 13.66 12.65 14.47
C GLU A 67 12.28 12.88 15.10
N ILE A 68 11.69 11.84 15.65
CA ILE A 68 10.39 11.91 16.32
C ILE A 68 10.54 11.54 17.80
N PRO A 69 9.86 12.25 18.72
CA PRO A 69 9.85 11.87 20.12
C PRO A 69 9.12 10.53 20.29
N PRO A 70 9.50 9.72 21.31
CA PRO A 70 8.95 8.37 21.50
C PRO A 70 7.45 8.33 21.85
N TYR A 71 6.85 9.48 22.20
CA TYR A 71 5.46 9.60 22.64
C TYR A 71 4.49 10.03 21.53
N ARG A 72 4.94 10.12 20.28
CA ARG A 72 4.04 10.41 19.14
C ARG A 72 3.20 9.19 18.76
N PRO A 73 2.01 9.39 18.16
CA PRO A 73 1.26 8.30 17.54
C PRO A 73 2.15 7.53 16.57
N SER A 74 1.98 6.21 16.52
CA SER A 74 2.65 5.35 15.54
C SER A 74 2.33 5.78 14.12
N LEU A 75 3.23 5.49 13.16
CA LEU A 75 2.94 5.72 11.74
C LEU A 75 1.61 5.07 11.30
N SER A 76 1.25 3.90 11.86
CA SER A 76 -0.02 3.24 11.60
C SER A 76 -1.25 4.03 12.08
N GLU A 77 -1.11 4.84 13.12
CA GLU A 77 -2.16 5.70 13.63
C GLU A 77 -2.28 7.00 12.83
N GLU A 78 -1.16 7.51 12.29
CA GLU A 78 -1.17 8.73 11.47
C GLU A 78 -1.70 8.49 10.06
N ILE A 79 -1.55 7.29 9.51
CA ILE A 79 -2.02 6.96 8.16
C ILE A 79 -3.54 6.74 8.15
N ARG A 80 -4.26 7.49 7.30
CA ARG A 80 -5.69 7.36 7.07
C ARG A 80 -6.07 6.67 5.77
N GLY A 81 -5.15 6.43 4.86
CA GLY A 81 -5.48 5.78 3.59
C GLY A 81 -4.40 5.87 2.53
N PHE A 82 -4.75 5.43 1.32
CA PHE A 82 -3.82 5.34 0.19
C PHE A 82 -4.51 5.64 -1.13
N GLN A 83 -3.72 6.08 -2.11
CA GLN A 83 -4.07 6.06 -3.52
C GLN A 83 -3.27 4.98 -4.25
N TYR A 84 -3.96 4.20 -5.08
CA TYR A 84 -3.37 3.22 -5.96
C TYR A 84 -3.77 3.48 -7.41
N ASP A 85 -2.83 3.23 -8.32
CA ASP A 85 -3.11 3.03 -9.74
C ASP A 85 -3.03 1.52 -10.04
N LEU A 86 -4.09 0.96 -10.64
CA LEU A 86 -4.12 -0.43 -11.12
C LEU A 86 -4.07 -0.41 -12.65
N CYS A 87 -2.88 -0.55 -13.21
CA CYS A 87 -2.65 -0.48 -14.66
C CYS A 87 -3.09 -1.79 -15.33
N LEU A 88 -4.11 -1.71 -16.18
CA LEU A 88 -4.66 -2.87 -16.87
C LEU A 88 -3.69 -3.36 -17.95
N PRO A 89 -3.41 -4.67 -18.04
CA PRO A 89 -2.56 -5.20 -19.11
C PRO A 89 -3.28 -5.14 -20.46
N GLU A 90 -2.52 -5.18 -21.56
CA GLU A 90 -3.08 -5.18 -22.93
C GLU A 90 -4.05 -6.35 -23.18
N ALA A 91 -3.81 -7.50 -22.52
CA ALA A 91 -4.68 -8.68 -22.59
C ALA A 91 -6.11 -8.41 -22.09
N VAL A 92 -6.30 -7.45 -21.18
CA VAL A 92 -7.61 -6.88 -20.93
C VAL A 92 -7.84 -5.91 -22.07
N GLY A 93 -8.58 -6.29 -23.12
CA GLY A 93 -8.85 -5.41 -24.25
C GLY A 93 -9.73 -4.20 -23.88
N PRO A 94 -9.70 -3.10 -24.66
CA PRO A 94 -10.50 -1.89 -24.41
C PRO A 94 -12.01 -2.15 -24.43
N ASP A 95 -12.47 -3.20 -25.11
CA ASP A 95 -13.88 -3.60 -25.14
C ASP A 95 -14.44 -3.93 -23.75
N ARG A 96 -13.57 -4.25 -22.79
CA ARG A 96 -13.95 -4.51 -21.39
C ARG A 96 -14.05 -3.24 -20.55
N ASP A 97 -13.54 -2.10 -21.02
CA ASP A 97 -13.41 -0.88 -20.22
C ASP A 97 -14.79 -0.37 -19.76
N ALA A 98 -15.80 -0.36 -20.65
CA ALA A 98 -17.17 0.03 -20.28
C ALA A 98 -17.80 -0.89 -19.22
N ALA A 99 -17.57 -2.21 -19.34
CA ALA A 99 -18.07 -3.17 -18.37
C ALA A 99 -17.36 -3.03 -17.01
N ILE A 100 -16.05 -2.75 -17.01
CA ILE A 100 -15.27 -2.47 -15.79
C ILE A 100 -15.79 -1.19 -15.13
N ALA A 101 -15.93 -0.10 -15.88
CA ALA A 101 -16.43 1.17 -15.37
C ALA A 101 -17.81 1.00 -14.72
N GLY A 102 -18.74 0.32 -15.39
CA GLY A 102 -20.08 0.05 -14.84
C GLY A 102 -20.06 -0.76 -13.54
N LYS A 103 -19.15 -1.75 -13.40
CA LYS A 103 -19.00 -2.51 -12.15
C LYS A 103 -18.44 -1.64 -11.01
N LEU A 104 -17.49 -0.76 -11.31
CA LEU A 104 -16.92 0.17 -10.33
C LEU A 104 -17.96 1.18 -9.86
N GLU A 105 -18.76 1.72 -10.78
CA GLU A 105 -19.88 2.62 -10.46
C GLU A 105 -20.94 1.94 -9.61
N GLN A 106 -21.36 0.71 -9.96
CA GLN A 106 -22.29 -0.08 -9.17
C GLN A 106 -21.76 -0.36 -7.77
N PHE A 107 -20.47 -0.70 -7.66
CA PHE A 107 -19.81 -0.87 -6.37
C PHE A 107 -19.81 0.44 -5.56
N LEU A 108 -19.47 1.58 -6.16
CA LEU A 108 -19.47 2.84 -5.42
C LEU A 108 -20.87 3.26 -4.94
N ALA A 109 -21.89 2.98 -5.75
CA ALA A 109 -23.29 3.27 -5.46
C ALA A 109 -23.91 2.30 -4.44
N SER A 110 -23.30 1.14 -4.19
CA SER A 110 -23.82 0.19 -3.22
C SER A 110 -23.63 0.67 -1.78
N ALA A 111 -24.61 0.39 -0.92
CA ALA A 111 -24.50 0.68 0.51
C ALA A 111 -23.50 -0.26 1.22
N THR A 112 -23.41 -1.50 0.75
CA THR A 112 -22.53 -2.55 1.28
C THR A 112 -21.95 -3.36 0.13
N PHE A 113 -20.78 -3.96 0.35
CA PHE A 113 -20.19 -4.92 -0.57
C PHE A 113 -19.34 -5.91 0.22
N THR A 114 -19.91 -7.09 0.51
CA THR A 114 -19.25 -8.11 1.32
C THR A 114 -18.41 -9.05 0.48
N ILE A 115 -17.20 -9.31 0.95
CA ILE A 115 -16.32 -10.35 0.41
C ILE A 115 -16.11 -11.43 1.45
N THR A 116 -15.97 -12.66 0.97
CA THR A 116 -15.68 -13.83 1.80
C THR A 116 -14.27 -14.31 1.53
N ARG A 117 -13.51 -14.57 2.60
CA ARG A 117 -12.17 -15.15 2.56
C ARG A 117 -12.13 -16.40 3.40
N THR A 118 -11.67 -17.49 2.81
CA THR A 118 -11.41 -18.73 3.52
C THR A 118 -9.91 -18.88 3.68
N ALA A 119 -9.46 -18.97 4.93
CA ALA A 119 -8.08 -19.28 5.25
C ALA A 119 -8.08 -20.45 6.24
N LYS A 120 -7.55 -21.60 5.81
CA LYS A 120 -7.70 -22.89 6.50
C LYS A 120 -9.20 -23.19 6.72
N GLU A 121 -9.61 -23.52 7.95
CA GLU A 121 -10.99 -23.81 8.33
C GLU A 121 -11.81 -22.56 8.71
N LYS A 122 -11.23 -21.36 8.66
CA LYS A 122 -11.92 -20.13 9.07
C LYS A 122 -12.35 -19.33 7.85
N THR A 123 -13.66 -19.15 7.73
CA THR A 123 -14.28 -18.23 6.77
C THR A 123 -14.53 -16.88 7.44
N VAL A 124 -13.99 -15.82 6.85
CA VAL A 124 -14.16 -14.44 7.29
C VAL A 124 -14.95 -13.68 6.23
N VAL A 125 -16.12 -13.17 6.63
CA VAL A 125 -16.92 -12.25 5.81
C VAL A 125 -16.58 -10.82 6.22
N LYS A 126 -16.33 -9.96 5.23
CA LYS A 126 -15.95 -8.56 5.46
C LYS A 126 -16.64 -7.65 4.46
N ASP A 127 -17.32 -6.62 4.94
CA ASP A 127 -17.77 -5.51 4.10
C ASP A 127 -16.58 -4.59 3.76
N ILE A 128 -16.30 -4.45 2.47
CA ILE A 128 -15.21 -3.61 1.97
C ILE A 128 -15.69 -2.28 1.40
N ARG A 129 -17.00 -2.11 1.15
CA ARG A 129 -17.52 -0.85 0.64
C ARG A 129 -17.09 0.36 1.48
N PRO A 130 -17.24 0.38 2.82
CA PRO A 130 -16.87 1.55 3.60
C PRO A 130 -15.35 1.83 3.60
N LEU A 131 -14.52 0.93 3.08
CA LEU A 131 -13.07 1.08 3.01
C LEU A 131 -12.59 1.74 1.72
N VAL A 132 -13.46 1.88 0.72
CA VAL A 132 -13.16 2.56 -0.55
C VAL A 132 -13.75 3.96 -0.52
N MET A 133 -12.90 4.97 -0.63
CA MET A 133 -13.32 6.36 -0.70
C MET A 133 -13.81 6.71 -2.11
N ASP A 134 -13.05 6.26 -3.11
CA ASP A 134 -13.33 6.49 -4.52
C ASP A 134 -12.67 5.40 -5.36
N VAL A 135 -13.28 5.06 -6.49
CA VAL A 135 -12.69 4.14 -7.47
C VAL A 135 -13.26 4.40 -8.87
N ARG A 136 -12.39 4.57 -9.86
CA ARG A 136 -12.81 4.86 -11.23
C ARG A 136 -11.82 4.33 -12.26
N LEU A 137 -12.32 4.06 -13.46
CA LEU A 137 -11.47 3.75 -14.61
C LEU A 137 -11.10 5.04 -15.32
N ASP A 138 -9.80 5.25 -15.59
CA ASP A 138 -9.31 6.19 -16.61
C ASP A 138 -9.16 5.40 -17.92
N PRO A 139 -10.08 5.55 -18.89
CA PRO A 139 -10.03 4.80 -20.14
C PRO A 139 -8.87 5.25 -21.05
N LYS A 140 -8.40 6.49 -20.91
CA LYS A 140 -7.29 7.00 -21.73
C LYS A 140 -5.97 6.37 -21.31
N GLN A 141 -5.78 6.22 -19.99
CA GLN A 141 -4.54 5.68 -19.42
C GLN A 141 -4.66 4.19 -19.06
N ARG A 142 -5.83 3.59 -19.32
CA ARG A 142 -6.18 2.19 -19.01
C ARG A 142 -5.77 1.77 -17.61
N ARG A 143 -6.10 2.62 -16.63
CA ARG A 143 -5.85 2.33 -15.21
C ARG A 143 -7.08 2.56 -14.36
N ILE A 144 -7.21 1.76 -13.31
CA ILE A 144 -8.18 2.01 -12.25
C ILE A 144 -7.49 2.88 -11.19
N GLU A 145 -8.03 4.05 -10.92
CA GLU A 145 -7.61 4.91 -9.83
C GLU A 145 -8.43 4.53 -8.60
N LEU A 146 -7.76 4.10 -7.53
CA LEU A 146 -8.38 3.57 -6.33
C LEU A 146 -7.91 4.36 -5.11
N ARG A 147 -8.86 4.96 -4.38
CA ARG A 147 -8.61 5.63 -3.10
C ARG A 147 -9.26 4.85 -1.96
N VAL A 148 -8.47 4.48 -0.97
CA VAL A 148 -8.92 3.63 0.14
C VAL A 148 -8.65 4.29 1.47
N ALA A 149 -9.51 4.02 2.44
CA ALA A 149 -9.37 4.47 3.82
C ALA A 149 -8.90 3.33 4.72
N CYS A 150 -7.95 3.64 5.59
CA CYS A 150 -7.62 2.82 6.75
C CYS A 150 -8.68 3.06 7.82
N LYS A 151 -9.45 2.02 8.14
CA LYS A 151 -10.45 2.04 9.23
C LYS A 151 -10.09 0.99 10.29
N PRO A 152 -10.68 1.05 11.50
CA PRO A 152 -10.50 0.00 12.51
C PRO A 152 -10.91 -1.40 12.02
N SER A 153 -11.86 -1.49 11.08
CA SER A 153 -12.24 -2.74 10.39
C SER A 153 -11.20 -3.21 9.35
N GLY A 154 -10.10 -2.48 9.21
CA GLY A 154 -8.94 -2.77 8.37
C GLY A 154 -8.92 -1.96 7.07
N LEU A 155 -8.16 -2.47 6.11
CA LEU A 155 -7.97 -1.91 4.78
C LEU A 155 -8.50 -2.90 3.72
N VAL A 156 -8.90 -2.39 2.57
CA VAL A 156 -9.21 -3.22 1.38
C VAL A 156 -7.94 -3.41 0.56
N ARG A 157 -7.71 -4.62 0.05
CA ARG A 157 -6.55 -4.87 -0.82
C ARG A 157 -6.91 -4.48 -2.24
N PRO A 158 -6.02 -3.85 -3.03
CA PRO A 158 -6.30 -3.57 -4.44
C PRO A 158 -6.72 -4.81 -5.25
N ALA A 159 -6.13 -5.97 -4.93
CA ALA A 159 -6.52 -7.25 -5.54
C ALA A 159 -7.98 -7.65 -5.26
N ASP A 160 -8.58 -7.23 -4.14
CA ASP A 160 -10.00 -7.49 -3.87
C ASP A 160 -10.88 -6.70 -4.85
N ILE A 161 -10.48 -5.49 -5.24
CA ILE A 161 -11.21 -4.69 -6.23
C ILE A 161 -11.15 -5.39 -7.60
N LEU A 162 -9.97 -5.84 -8.02
CA LEU A 162 -9.80 -6.57 -9.28
C LEU A 162 -10.65 -7.85 -9.32
N ASN A 163 -10.54 -8.68 -8.28
CA ASN A 163 -11.11 -10.03 -8.32
C ASN A 163 -12.60 -10.04 -7.97
N LYS A 164 -13.02 -9.22 -7.00
CA LYS A 164 -14.39 -9.25 -6.46
C LYS A 164 -15.30 -8.20 -7.09
N VAL A 165 -14.78 -7.02 -7.42
CA VAL A 165 -15.57 -5.96 -8.05
C VAL A 165 -15.51 -6.08 -9.57
N CYS A 166 -14.32 -6.08 -10.17
CA CYS A 166 -14.17 -6.15 -11.63
C CYS A 166 -14.39 -7.58 -12.19
N SER A 167 -14.41 -8.59 -11.32
CA SER A 167 -14.52 -10.02 -11.66
C SER A 167 -13.37 -10.51 -12.55
N PHE A 168 -12.15 -10.07 -12.27
CA PHE A 168 -10.96 -10.62 -12.92
C PHE A 168 -10.68 -12.00 -12.33
N ASP A 169 -10.34 -12.96 -13.20
CA ASP A 169 -9.71 -14.21 -12.77
C ASP A 169 -8.28 -13.94 -12.25
N GLU A 170 -7.69 -14.96 -11.61
CA GLU A 170 -6.38 -14.82 -10.98
C GLU A 170 -5.27 -14.48 -11.98
N ASP A 171 -5.33 -15.01 -13.20
CA ASP A 171 -4.31 -14.78 -14.23
C ASP A 171 -4.36 -13.35 -14.73
N THR A 172 -5.56 -12.86 -15.04
CA THR A 172 -5.79 -11.47 -15.43
C THR A 172 -5.37 -10.52 -14.32
N ALA A 173 -5.73 -10.82 -13.07
CA ALA A 173 -5.39 -9.98 -11.92
C ALA A 173 -3.89 -9.95 -11.63
N ARG A 174 -3.17 -11.07 -11.83
CA ARG A 174 -1.70 -11.13 -11.75
C ARG A 174 -1.03 -10.25 -12.80
N GLY A 175 -1.64 -10.10 -13.98
CA GLY A 175 -1.13 -9.22 -15.04
C GLY A 175 -1.34 -7.73 -14.78
N VAL A 176 -2.13 -7.35 -13.76
CA VAL A 176 -2.35 -5.93 -13.42
C VAL A 176 -1.19 -5.41 -12.60
N ARG A 177 -0.57 -4.33 -13.08
CA ARG A 177 0.49 -3.65 -12.33
C ARG A 177 -0.13 -2.73 -11.29
N ILE A 178 0.20 -2.92 -10.02
CA ILE A 178 -0.39 -2.19 -8.91
C ILE A 178 0.66 -1.24 -8.33
N ILE A 179 0.36 0.05 -8.34
CA ILE A 179 1.29 1.10 -7.91
C ILE A 179 0.65 1.90 -6.78
N LYS A 180 1.25 1.90 -5.59
CA LYS A 180 0.87 2.82 -4.51
C LYS A 180 1.44 4.20 -4.81
N LYS A 181 0.56 5.16 -5.10
CA LYS A 181 0.93 6.52 -5.53
C LYS A 181 1.13 7.46 -4.35
N GLU A 182 0.26 7.35 -3.35
CA GLU A 182 0.21 8.32 -2.25
C GLU A 182 -0.26 7.65 -0.96
N THR A 183 0.22 8.19 0.17
CA THR A 183 -0.23 7.85 1.52
C THR A 183 -0.91 9.06 2.13
N PHE A 184 -2.15 8.90 2.59
CA PHE A 184 -2.91 9.97 3.23
C PHE A 184 -2.66 9.96 4.74
N PHE A 185 -2.29 11.10 5.31
CA PHE A 185 -2.06 11.27 6.75
C PHE A 185 -3.24 11.97 7.45
N ARG A 186 -3.22 11.96 8.79
CA ARG A 186 -4.23 12.61 9.63
C ARG A 186 -4.22 14.13 9.53
#